data_AF-A0A261AC79-F1
#
_entry.id   AF-A0A261AC79-F1
#
_cell.length_a   1.000
_cell.length_b   1.000
_cell.length_c   1.000
_cell.angle_alpha   90.00
_cell.angle_beta   90.00
_cell.angle_gamma   90.00
#
_symmetry.space_group_name_H-M   'P 1'
#
loop_
_entity.id
_entity.type
_entity.pdbx_description
1 polymer ?
#
loop_
_entity_poly.entity_id
_entity_poly.type
_entity_poly.pdbx_seq_one_letter_code
_entity_poly.pdbx_strand_id
1 'polypeptide(L)'
;MNSFLVYSFLLLVIGTQLVDAGKCADCIASGKHWCVTVNECGFTPCVTSIGKALNCPELPDKAHAYDDTFVRSKILVTTAAAFNSNPQKCF
;
A
#
# COMPACT_ATOMS: atom_id res chain seq x y z
N MET A 1 0.50 21.41 -44.78
CA MET A 1 0.94 20.12 -44.20
C MET A 1 1.43 20.20 -42.75
N ASN A 2 1.47 21.39 -42.13
CA ASN A 2 1.95 21.56 -40.73
C ASN A 2 0.83 21.54 -39.69
N SER A 3 -0.41 21.90 -40.04
CA SER A 3 -1.51 21.98 -39.07
C SER A 3 -2.00 20.61 -38.58
N PHE A 4 -1.90 19.56 -39.42
CA PHE A 4 -2.26 18.19 -39.04
C PHE A 4 -1.30 17.61 -37.99
N LEU A 5 0.00 17.87 -38.11
CA LEU A 5 1.01 17.41 -37.15
C LEU A 5 0.85 18.09 -35.79
N VAL A 6 0.47 19.37 -35.78
CA VAL A 6 0.20 20.12 -34.53
C VAL A 6 -1.03 19.54 -33.81
N TYR A 7 -2.09 19.20 -34.55
CA TYR A 7 -3.29 18.58 -33.96
C TYR A 7 -3.02 17.17 -33.41
N SER A 8 -2.22 16.37 -34.11
CA SER A 8 -1.76 15.07 -33.60
C SER A 8 -0.88 15.21 -32.35
N PHE A 9 -0.02 16.23 -32.28
CA PHE A 9 0.80 16.47 -31.08
C PHE A 9 -0.07 16.92 -29.89
N LEU A 10 -1.07 17.77 -30.12
CA LEU A 10 -1.99 18.25 -29.09
C LEU A 10 -2.84 17.11 -28.49
N LEU A 11 -3.32 16.18 -29.33
CA LEU A 11 -4.06 15.00 -28.87
C LEU A 11 -3.19 14.01 -28.08
N LEU A 12 -1.90 13.93 -28.40
CA LEU A 12 -0.95 13.06 -27.70
C LEU A 12 -0.57 13.60 -26.31
N VAL A 13 -0.55 14.92 -26.14
CA VAL A 13 -0.33 15.57 -24.83
C VAL A 13 -1.55 15.44 -23.91
N ILE A 14 -2.77 15.49 -24.46
CA ILE A 14 -4.00 15.32 -23.66
C ILE A 14 -4.22 13.84 -23.26
N GLY A 15 -3.81 12.89 -24.11
CA GLY A 15 -3.97 11.45 -23.85
C GLY A 15 -3.02 10.84 -22.82
N THR A 16 -2.00 11.56 -22.34
CA THR A 16 -1.06 11.07 -21.32
C THR A 16 -1.47 11.39 -19.89
N GLN A 17 -2.61 12.07 -19.69
CA GLN A 17 -3.27 12.13 -18.37
C GLN A 17 -4.05 10.84 -18.13
N LEU A 18 -3.39 9.70 -18.37
CA LEU A 18 -3.77 8.45 -17.76
C LEU A 18 -3.64 8.69 -16.27
N VAL A 19 -4.78 8.85 -15.61
CA VAL A 19 -4.90 8.76 -14.16
C VAL A 19 -4.48 7.33 -13.83
N ASP A 20 -3.17 7.12 -13.74
CA ASP A 20 -2.63 5.98 -13.05
C ASP A 20 -3.30 6.04 -11.68
N ALA A 21 -4.07 5.02 -11.33
CA ALA A 21 -4.48 4.81 -9.96
C ALA A 21 -3.21 4.46 -9.19
N GLY A 22 -2.34 5.47 -9.04
CA GLY A 22 -1.03 5.34 -8.46
C GLY A 22 -1.21 4.70 -7.11
N LYS A 23 -0.31 3.78 -6.76
CA LYS A 23 -0.39 3.13 -5.45
C LYS A 23 -0.43 4.23 -4.39
N CYS A 24 -1.20 4.03 -3.33
CA CYS A 24 -1.34 5.02 -2.26
C CYS A 24 0.04 5.59 -1.83
N ALA A 25 1.08 4.75 -1.75
CA ALA A 25 2.43 5.17 -1.41
C ALA A 25 3.01 6.22 -2.39
N ASP A 26 2.79 6.06 -3.69
CA ASP A 26 3.26 7.00 -4.73
C ASP A 26 2.48 8.33 -4.63
N CYS A 27 1.18 8.26 -4.34
CA CYS A 27 0.36 9.43 -4.07
C CYS A 27 0.90 10.24 -2.89
N ILE A 28 1.21 9.58 -1.77
CA ILE A 28 1.78 10.25 -0.60
C ILE A 28 3.18 10.80 -0.91
N ALA A 29 4.01 10.06 -1.64
CA ALA A 29 5.33 10.52 -2.06
C ALA A 29 5.27 11.78 -2.93
N SER A 30 4.17 11.98 -3.68
CA SER A 30 3.91 13.20 -4.45
C SER A 30 3.41 14.40 -3.62
N GLY A 31 3.28 14.25 -2.30
CA GLY A 31 2.81 15.30 -1.39
C GLY A 31 1.29 15.47 -1.34
N LYS A 32 0.53 14.53 -1.91
CA LYS A 32 -0.95 14.52 -1.90
C LYS A 32 -1.47 13.55 -0.85
N HIS A 33 -2.76 13.61 -0.55
CA HIS A 33 -3.45 12.61 0.27
C HIS A 33 -4.15 11.56 -0.58
N TRP A 34 -4.26 10.33 -0.08
CA TRP A 34 -5.02 9.26 -0.72
C TRP A 34 -6.42 9.19 -0.14
N CYS A 35 -7.45 9.12 -0.99
CA CYS A 35 -8.82 8.94 -0.55
C CYS A 35 -9.25 7.48 -0.65
N VAL A 36 -9.49 6.85 0.50
CA VAL A 36 -9.82 5.42 0.57
C VAL A 36 -11.19 5.13 -0.03
N THR A 37 -12.17 6.03 0.18
CA THR A 37 -13.56 5.80 -0.23
C THR A 37 -13.73 5.69 -1.75
N VAL A 38 -12.95 6.46 -2.50
CA VAL A 38 -13.00 6.49 -3.96
C VAL A 38 -11.76 5.84 -4.61
N ASN A 39 -10.78 5.44 -3.80
CA ASN A 39 -9.52 4.86 -4.26
C ASN A 39 -8.75 5.77 -5.23
N GLU A 40 -8.70 7.07 -4.92
CA GLU A 40 -8.09 8.10 -5.77
C GLU A 40 -7.12 9.01 -5.00
N CYS A 41 -6.11 9.52 -5.71
CA CYS A 41 -5.10 10.44 -5.18
C CYS A 41 -5.54 11.91 -5.27
N GLY A 42 -5.50 12.64 -4.15
CA GLY A 42 -5.80 14.06 -4.07
C GLY A 42 -7.29 14.41 -4.16
N PHE A 43 -8.18 13.41 -4.14
CA PHE A 43 -9.62 13.63 -4.26
C PHE A 43 -10.17 14.41 -3.06
N THR A 44 -11.02 15.40 -3.33
CA THR A 44 -11.72 16.21 -2.32
C THR A 44 -13.15 16.45 -2.82
N PRO A 45 -14.20 16.24 -2.00
CA PRO A 45 -14.18 15.92 -0.57
C PRO A 45 -13.81 14.46 -0.29
N CYS A 46 -12.95 14.22 0.70
CA CYS A 46 -12.58 12.86 1.12
C CYS A 46 -12.97 12.61 2.58
N VAL A 47 -13.77 11.57 2.81
CA VAL A 47 -14.18 11.16 4.16
C VAL A 47 -13.03 10.48 4.90
N THR A 48 -12.39 9.51 4.25
CA THR A 48 -11.27 8.74 4.81
C THR A 48 -10.00 9.03 4.03
N SER A 49 -9.23 10.00 4.52
CA SER A 49 -7.98 10.47 3.91
C SER A 49 -6.75 9.86 4.58
N ILE A 50 -5.81 9.37 3.77
CA ILE A 50 -4.48 8.92 4.21
C ILE A 50 -3.47 9.98 3.79
N GLY A 51 -2.72 10.52 4.75
CA GLY A 51 -1.62 11.47 4.50
C GLY A 51 -0.23 10.90 4.81
N LYS A 52 -0.14 9.63 5.23
CA LYS A 52 1.12 8.98 5.60
C LYS A 52 1.24 7.63 4.91
N ALA A 53 2.40 7.35 4.31
CA ALA A 53 2.64 6.13 3.55
C ALA A 53 2.45 4.86 4.40
N LEU A 54 2.76 4.89 5.70
CA LEU A 54 2.55 3.77 6.63
C LEU A 54 1.08 3.30 6.72
N ASN A 55 0.14 4.21 6.44
CA ASN A 55 -1.29 3.91 6.51
C ASN A 55 -1.86 3.51 5.14
N CYS A 56 -1.03 3.48 4.10
CA CYS A 56 -1.46 2.96 2.81
C CYS A 56 -1.81 1.48 2.93
N PRO A 57 -2.86 1.01 2.26
CA PRO A 57 -3.16 -0.41 2.19
C PRO A 57 -1.97 -1.11 1.54
N GLU A 58 -1.17 -1.78 2.37
CA GLU A 58 -0.07 -2.60 1.91
C GLU A 58 -0.67 -3.80 1.20
N LEU A 59 -0.38 -3.95 -0.10
CA LEU A 59 -0.53 -5.25 -0.73
C LEU A 59 0.45 -6.15 0.03
N PRO A 60 0.00 -7.19 0.76
CA PRO A 60 0.89 -7.99 1.56
C PRO A 60 2.01 -8.49 0.67
N ASP A 61 3.25 -8.14 1.00
CA ASP A 61 4.40 -8.75 0.34
C ASP A 61 4.23 -10.26 0.50
N LYS A 62 4.10 -10.99 -0.61
CA LYS A 62 3.90 -12.44 -0.56
C LYS A 62 5.07 -13.14 0.14
N ALA A 63 6.26 -12.52 0.17
CA ALA A 63 7.41 -13.06 0.89
C ALA A 63 7.33 -12.88 2.42
N HIS A 64 6.54 -11.92 2.90
CA HIS A 64 6.41 -11.57 4.32
C HIS A 64 4.96 -11.55 4.80
N ALA A 65 4.06 -12.22 4.08
CA ALA A 65 2.68 -12.34 4.48
C ALA A 65 2.58 -13.05 5.84
N TYR A 66 1.64 -12.61 6.66
CA TYR A 66 1.35 -13.27 7.93
C TYR A 66 0.95 -14.73 7.70
N ASP A 67 1.76 -15.67 8.20
CA ASP A 67 1.47 -17.10 8.16
C ASP A 67 0.89 -17.55 9.50
N ASP A 68 -0.42 -17.76 9.53
CA ASP A 68 -1.16 -18.20 10.72
C ASP A 68 -0.68 -19.57 11.22
N THR A 69 -0.28 -20.47 10.32
CA THR A 69 0.21 -21.80 10.71
C THR A 69 1.56 -21.70 11.38
N PHE A 70 2.48 -20.90 10.83
CA PHE A 70 3.78 -20.64 11.46
C PHE A 70 3.61 -19.99 12.83
N VAL A 71 2.77 -18.96 12.95
CA VAL A 71 2.55 -18.27 14.22
C VAL A 71 1.98 -19.21 15.27
N ARG A 72 0.94 -19.98 14.94
CA ARG A 72 0.31 -20.91 15.89
C ARG A 72 1.22 -22.06 16.30
N SER A 73 1.97 -22.62 15.35
CA SER A 73 2.78 -23.82 15.61
C SER A 73 4.17 -23.52 16.17
N LYS A 74 4.72 -22.33 15.91
CA LYS A 74 6.06 -21.94 16.34
C LYS A 74 6.01 -20.81 17.35
N ILE A 75 5.58 -19.62 16.94
CA ILE A 75 5.70 -18.39 17.74
C ILE A 75 4.90 -18.48 19.05
N LEU A 76 3.64 -18.91 19.01
CA LEU A 76 2.82 -19.00 20.21
C LEU A 76 3.37 -20.03 21.20
N VAL A 77 3.80 -21.20 20.69
CA VAL A 77 4.33 -22.29 21.53
C VAL A 77 5.65 -21.88 22.18
N THR A 78 6.58 -21.29 21.42
CA THR A 78 7.87 -20.83 21.98
C THR A 78 7.70 -19.71 22.98
N THR A 79 6.79 -18.76 22.71
CA THR A 79 6.46 -17.69 23.65
C THR A 79 5.88 -18.26 24.95
N ALA A 80 4.92 -19.18 24.85
CA ALA A 80 4.33 -19.83 26.03
C ALA A 80 5.37 -20.60 26.86
N ALA A 81 6.31 -21.29 26.19
CA ALA A 81 7.40 -21.99 26.86
C ALA A 81 8.38 -21.04 27.56
N ALA A 82 8.77 -19.94 26.90
CA ALA A 82 9.73 -18.97 27.43
C ALA A 82 9.21 -18.23 28.68
N PHE A 83 7.91 -17.95 28.73
CA PHE A 83 7.27 -17.26 29.85
C PHE A 83 6.52 -18.20 30.80
N ASN A 84 6.79 -19.51 30.73
CA ASN A 84 6.20 -20.47 31.66
C ASN A 84 6.73 -20.21 33.07
N SER A 85 5.84 -20.09 34.05
CA SER A 85 6.19 -19.92 35.47
C SER A 85 6.87 -21.15 36.08
N ASN A 86 6.79 -22.30 35.41
CA ASN A 86 7.47 -23.53 35.77
C ASN A 86 8.23 -24.10 34.57
N PRO A 87 9.36 -23.48 34.17
CA PRO A 87 10.13 -23.92 33.03
C PRO A 87 10.78 -25.28 33.31
N GLN A 88 10.78 -26.18 32.31
CA GLN A 88 11.56 -27.40 32.38
C GLN A 88 13.04 -27.04 32.42
N LYS A 89 13.77 -27.57 33.41
CA LYS A 89 15.22 -27.38 33.51
C LYS A 89 15.90 -28.28 32.49
N CYS A 90 16.85 -27.74 31.73
CA CYS A 90 17.79 -28.55 30.98
C CYS A 90 18.65 -29.35 31.98
N PHE A 91 18.93 -30.60 31.64
CA PHE A 91 19.66 -31.56 32.50
C PHE A 91 21.06 -31.10 32.87
#